data_AF-A0A1Q9P4X0-F1
#
_entry.id   AF-A0A1Q9P4X0-F1
#
_cell.length_a   1.000
_cell.length_b   1.000
_cell.length_c   1.000
_cell.angle_alpha   90.00
_cell.angle_beta   90.00
_cell.angle_gamma   90.00
#
_symmetry.space_group_name_H-M   'P 1'
#
loop_
_entity.id
_entity.type
_entity.pdbx_description
1 polymer ?
#
loop_
_entity_poly.entity_id
_entity_poly.type
_entity_poly.pdbx_seq_one_letter_code
_entity_poly.pdbx_strand_id
1 'polypeptide(L)'
;MASFSSRGSDRLSSDIIKPDVTAPGVNILAGNTPTALLGSPGELFQSISGTSMSSPHVAGLFALLKQVNPDWSAAMAKSALMTTARQDVTKEDGTTDADPFDMGAGHVDPSEKANKGSMFEPGLAYDAGLFEYAAFTCGADLGVFSPGTCAFLASIGVPMDPSDLNIASIGVGELVGSQTVQRTVTSVAKESGWRTYSVSVDAPEGFEVTVSPTSFALKNGMSLTYEVTITNDGSALIGEWSFGSLRLWDLAGHYEVRSPIAARAFELDAPAEIHGSGDSGSADFNVKHGFNGEVSATTHALSMAIETDGNVVDDPANNINVALGTGVGITVHQIIVAPGSVYARFNLFDAFVSGEPDLDLYVFGPNGFVGGSGSGTSEEQVDTAFPAPGIYDVIVHGWQTDGPDTDYTLFSFIVGADPGSNLTVSGYPSTATVGLTSTVTVSWTGLSSGTKYLGAVVHYAGSDVLAITVVSVEA
;
A
#
# COMPACT_ATOMS: atom_id res chain seq x y z
N MET A 1 -1.63 -21.23 -16.93
CA MET A 1 -0.86 -20.91 -15.71
C MET A 1 -0.84 -22.13 -14.81
N ALA A 2 0.16 -22.29 -13.95
CA ALA A 2 0.12 -23.37 -12.95
C ALA A 2 -0.84 -23.00 -11.81
N SER A 3 -1.63 -23.97 -11.32
CA SER A 3 -2.59 -23.76 -10.22
C SER A 3 -1.92 -23.41 -8.88
N PHE A 4 -0.66 -23.84 -8.69
CA PHE A 4 0.12 -23.54 -7.49
C PHE A 4 0.87 -22.20 -7.57
N SER A 5 0.87 -21.52 -8.72
CA SER A 5 1.56 -20.24 -8.84
C SER A 5 0.82 -19.19 -8.03
N SER A 6 1.52 -18.54 -7.10
CA SER A 6 0.96 -17.43 -6.33
C SER A 6 0.42 -16.33 -7.25
N ARG A 7 -0.66 -15.68 -6.81
CA ARG A 7 -1.36 -14.62 -7.52
C ARG A 7 -1.20 -13.29 -6.79
N GLY A 8 -1.30 -12.20 -7.54
CA GLY A 8 -1.47 -10.86 -6.99
C GLY A 8 -2.85 -10.65 -6.33
N SER A 9 -3.14 -9.44 -5.86
CA SER A 9 -2.27 -8.25 -5.88
C SER A 9 -1.09 -8.37 -4.90
N ASP A 10 -0.14 -7.43 -4.98
CA ASP A 10 0.86 -7.26 -3.93
C ASP A 10 0.16 -6.88 -2.61
N ARG A 11 0.62 -7.48 -1.50
CA ARG A 11 0.01 -7.31 -0.18
C ARG A 11 0.63 -6.19 0.64
N LEU A 12 1.79 -5.69 0.23
CA LEU A 12 2.51 -4.59 0.89
C LEU A 12 2.12 -3.25 0.27
N SER A 13 1.92 -3.21 -1.04
CA SER A 13 1.43 -2.01 -1.74
C SER A 13 0.54 -2.42 -2.91
N SER A 14 -0.75 -2.09 -2.81
CA SER A 14 -1.72 -2.40 -3.87
C SER A 14 -1.44 -1.69 -5.20
N ASP A 15 -0.60 -0.65 -5.20
CA ASP A 15 -0.23 0.09 -6.42
C ASP A 15 0.83 -0.65 -7.27
N ILE A 16 1.37 -1.77 -6.77
CA ILE A 16 2.36 -2.57 -7.46
C ILE A 16 1.74 -3.88 -7.97
N ILE A 17 1.76 -4.06 -9.29
CA ILE A 17 1.34 -5.34 -9.92
C ILE A 17 2.38 -6.42 -9.62
N LYS A 18 1.92 -7.55 -9.07
CA LYS A 18 2.68 -8.79 -8.93
C LYS A 18 1.88 -10.01 -9.41
N PRO A 19 2.54 -11.02 -10.01
CA PRO A 19 3.99 -11.12 -10.29
C PRO A 19 4.45 -10.16 -11.40
N ASP A 20 5.76 -10.04 -11.65
CA ASP A 20 6.28 -9.15 -12.71
C ASP A 20 6.19 -9.77 -14.11
N VAL A 21 6.52 -11.06 -14.23
CA VAL A 21 6.53 -11.85 -15.48
C VAL A 21 6.28 -13.33 -15.16
N THR A 22 5.98 -14.11 -16.19
CA THR A 22 5.86 -15.57 -16.14
C THR A 22 6.94 -16.25 -16.98
N ALA A 23 7.39 -17.42 -16.53
CA ALA A 23 8.32 -18.28 -17.25
C ALA A 23 8.00 -19.77 -16.99
N PRO A 24 8.51 -20.71 -17.82
CA PRO A 24 8.25 -22.14 -17.66
C PRO A 24 8.68 -22.67 -16.29
N GLY A 25 7.75 -23.29 -15.56
CA GLY A 25 7.99 -23.85 -14.23
C GLY A 25 7.30 -25.18 -13.96
N VAL A 26 6.69 -25.80 -14.96
CA VAL A 26 5.98 -27.08 -14.82
C VAL A 26 6.75 -28.14 -15.58
N ASN A 27 7.05 -29.26 -14.91
CA ASN A 27 7.77 -30.42 -15.47
C ASN A 27 9.13 -30.05 -16.10
N ILE A 28 9.88 -29.16 -15.45
CA ILE A 28 11.19 -28.71 -15.92
C ILE A 28 12.22 -29.77 -15.61
N LEU A 29 12.83 -30.32 -16.66
CA LEU A 29 13.96 -31.25 -16.56
C LEU A 29 15.27 -30.48 -16.32
N ALA A 30 15.92 -30.73 -15.20
CA ALA A 30 17.21 -30.11 -14.85
C ALA A 30 18.16 -31.13 -14.22
N GLY A 31 19.44 -30.75 -14.09
CA GLY A 31 20.44 -31.58 -13.42
C GLY A 31 20.07 -31.82 -11.96
N ASN A 32 20.27 -33.05 -11.50
CA ASN A 32 19.97 -33.48 -10.13
C ASN A 32 21.20 -34.16 -9.51
N THR A 33 21.28 -34.13 -8.18
CA THR A 33 22.29 -34.90 -7.46
C THR A 33 21.92 -36.40 -7.48
N PRO A 34 22.89 -37.32 -7.69
CA PRO A 34 22.63 -38.76 -7.64
C PRO A 34 22.23 -39.25 -6.24
N THR A 35 22.35 -38.41 -5.22
CA THR A 35 21.94 -38.68 -3.82
C THR A 35 20.86 -37.70 -3.37
N ALA A 36 19.84 -37.46 -4.20
CA ALA A 36 18.80 -36.49 -3.91
C ALA A 36 17.96 -36.87 -2.68
N LEU A 37 17.60 -35.86 -1.90
CA LEU A 37 16.62 -35.96 -0.80
C LEU A 37 15.22 -36.34 -1.32
N LEU A 38 14.90 -35.97 -2.55
CA LEU A 38 13.65 -36.25 -3.25
C LEU A 38 13.96 -36.81 -4.64
N GLY A 39 13.39 -37.97 -5.00
CA GLY A 39 13.63 -38.64 -6.29
C GLY A 39 14.33 -39.99 -6.15
N SER A 40 14.59 -40.63 -7.29
CA SER A 40 15.27 -41.94 -7.34
C SER A 40 16.78 -41.79 -7.24
N PRO A 41 17.46 -42.51 -6.32
CA PRO A 41 18.92 -42.53 -6.27
C PRO A 41 19.55 -42.97 -7.59
N GLY A 42 20.65 -42.32 -7.99
CA GLY A 42 21.36 -42.60 -9.24
C GLY A 42 20.89 -41.81 -10.47
N GLU A 43 19.77 -41.10 -10.38
CA GLU A 43 19.30 -40.23 -11.47
C GLU A 43 20.05 -38.89 -11.47
N LEU A 44 20.73 -38.57 -12.58
CA LEU A 44 21.48 -37.32 -12.76
C LEU A 44 20.62 -36.14 -13.23
N PHE A 45 19.35 -36.40 -13.52
CA PHE A 45 18.38 -35.41 -13.95
C PHE A 45 17.04 -35.66 -13.27
N GLN A 46 16.26 -34.61 -13.07
CA GLN A 46 14.92 -34.71 -12.50
C GLN A 46 13.99 -33.70 -13.16
N SER A 47 12.75 -34.13 -13.40
CA SER A 47 11.67 -33.24 -13.80
C SER A 47 10.84 -32.86 -12.57
N ILE A 48 10.79 -31.57 -12.25
CA ILE A 48 10.02 -31.04 -11.13
C ILE A 48 9.24 -29.78 -11.53
N SER A 49 8.25 -29.44 -10.72
CA SER A 49 7.37 -28.29 -10.93
C SER A 49 7.45 -27.35 -9.74
N GLY A 50 7.41 -26.05 -10.02
CA GLY A 50 7.41 -24.99 -9.02
C GLY A 50 7.79 -23.65 -9.63
N THR A 51 7.38 -22.56 -8.98
CA THR A 51 7.89 -21.22 -9.31
C THR A 51 9.40 -21.13 -9.09
N SER A 52 9.95 -21.96 -8.20
CA SER A 52 11.39 -22.21 -8.05
C SER A 52 12.08 -22.67 -9.34
N MET A 53 11.35 -23.26 -10.30
CA MET A 53 11.87 -23.66 -11.62
C MET A 53 11.65 -22.55 -12.67
N SER A 54 10.61 -21.73 -12.53
CA SER A 54 10.43 -20.52 -13.36
C SER A 54 11.50 -19.47 -13.11
N SER A 55 11.82 -19.20 -11.84
CA SER A 55 12.80 -18.19 -11.43
C SER A 55 14.18 -18.32 -12.13
N PRO A 56 14.83 -19.50 -12.19
CA PRO A 56 16.13 -19.63 -12.86
C PRO A 56 16.09 -19.42 -14.38
N HIS A 57 14.95 -19.63 -15.05
CA HIS A 57 14.81 -19.25 -16.46
C HIS A 57 14.93 -17.72 -16.61
N VAL A 58 14.21 -16.97 -15.78
CA VAL A 58 14.28 -15.50 -15.78
C VAL A 58 15.68 -15.01 -15.40
N ALA A 59 16.32 -15.64 -14.41
CA ALA A 59 17.70 -15.31 -14.03
C ALA A 59 18.70 -15.55 -15.18
N GLY A 60 18.56 -16.65 -15.93
CA GLY A 60 19.36 -16.93 -17.11
C GLY A 60 19.15 -15.89 -18.22
N LEU A 61 17.90 -15.50 -18.48
CA LEU A 61 17.57 -14.44 -19.42
C LEU A 61 18.14 -13.09 -19.01
N PHE A 62 18.09 -12.75 -17.72
CA PHE A 62 18.72 -11.56 -17.17
C PHE A 62 20.24 -11.57 -17.39
N ALA A 63 20.91 -12.70 -17.19
CA ALA A 63 22.35 -12.82 -17.46
C ALA A 63 22.67 -12.58 -18.95
N LEU A 64 21.86 -13.12 -19.87
CA LEU A 64 22.01 -12.86 -21.31
C LEU A 64 21.80 -11.38 -21.66
N LEU A 65 20.80 -10.73 -21.05
CA LEU A 65 20.59 -9.29 -21.20
C LEU A 65 21.80 -8.49 -20.74
N LYS A 66 22.37 -8.83 -19.57
CA LYS A 66 23.58 -8.19 -19.04
C LYS A 66 24.80 -8.45 -19.92
N GLN A 67 24.89 -9.59 -20.60
CA GLN A 67 25.96 -9.84 -21.56
C GLN A 67 25.83 -8.96 -22.82
N VAL A 68 24.61 -8.80 -23.35
CA VAL A 68 24.35 -7.99 -24.54
C VAL A 68 24.37 -6.49 -24.24
N ASN A 69 23.91 -6.09 -23.06
CA ASN A 69 23.83 -4.71 -22.58
C ASN A 69 24.51 -4.57 -21.18
N PRO A 70 25.86 -4.56 -21.13
CA PRO A 70 26.62 -4.53 -19.86
C PRO A 70 26.33 -3.33 -18.97
N ASP A 71 25.92 -2.21 -19.56
CA ASP A 71 25.72 -0.94 -18.83
C ASP A 71 24.27 -0.76 -18.33
N TRP A 72 23.33 -1.62 -18.74
CA TRP A 72 21.95 -1.52 -18.26
C TRP A 72 21.84 -1.73 -16.76
N SER A 73 21.00 -0.96 -16.09
CA SER A 73 20.62 -1.25 -14.71
C SER A 73 19.85 -2.57 -14.61
N ALA A 74 19.68 -3.08 -13.38
CA ALA A 74 18.80 -4.21 -13.15
C ALA A 74 17.33 -3.89 -13.53
N ALA A 75 16.90 -2.65 -13.30
CA ALA A 75 15.55 -2.19 -13.64
C ALA A 75 15.33 -2.13 -15.16
N MET A 76 16.31 -1.67 -15.95
CA MET A 76 16.22 -1.68 -17.41
C MET A 76 16.14 -3.10 -17.99
N ALA A 77 16.93 -4.04 -17.44
CA ALA A 77 16.87 -5.44 -17.86
C ALA A 77 15.52 -6.09 -17.47
N LYS A 78 15.00 -5.81 -16.27
CA LYS A 78 13.65 -6.20 -15.86
C LYS A 78 12.59 -5.60 -16.78
N SER A 79 12.69 -4.31 -17.08
CA SER A 79 11.78 -3.61 -17.99
C SER A 79 11.74 -4.28 -19.35
N ALA A 80 12.89 -4.65 -19.93
CA ALA A 80 12.92 -5.27 -21.24
C ALA A 80 12.23 -6.65 -21.25
N LEU A 81 12.39 -7.44 -20.18
CA LEU A 81 11.68 -8.72 -20.03
C LEU A 81 10.16 -8.52 -19.93
N MET A 82 9.71 -7.50 -19.19
CA MET A 82 8.29 -7.20 -19.01
C MET A 82 7.65 -6.69 -20.31
N THR A 83 8.26 -5.68 -20.93
CA THR A 83 7.61 -4.93 -22.01
C THR A 83 7.55 -5.66 -23.34
N THR A 84 8.33 -6.74 -23.47
CA THR A 84 8.40 -7.60 -24.65
C THR A 84 7.83 -8.99 -24.39
N ALA A 85 7.19 -9.21 -23.23
CA ALA A 85 6.54 -10.47 -22.91
C ALA A 85 5.30 -10.72 -23.78
N ARG A 86 5.12 -11.97 -24.19
CA ARG A 86 3.96 -12.41 -24.97
C ARG A 86 2.73 -12.62 -24.06
N GLN A 87 1.55 -12.36 -24.61
CA GLN A 87 0.29 -12.30 -23.85
C GLN A 87 -0.56 -13.57 -23.94
N ASP A 88 -0.20 -14.52 -24.79
CA ASP A 88 -0.95 -15.77 -24.98
C ASP A 88 -0.63 -16.77 -23.86
N VAL A 89 -1.17 -16.44 -22.69
CA VAL A 89 -1.11 -17.20 -21.46
C VAL A 89 -2.54 -17.34 -20.94
N THR A 90 -2.97 -18.57 -20.71
CA THR A 90 -4.26 -18.87 -20.08
C THR A 90 -4.09 -19.16 -18.59
N LYS A 91 -5.16 -19.19 -17.81
CA LYS A 91 -5.19 -19.68 -16.42
C LYS A 91 -4.96 -21.20 -16.37
N GLU A 92 -5.10 -21.83 -15.21
CA GLU A 92 -4.87 -23.27 -15.04
C GLU A 92 -5.89 -24.17 -15.75
N ASP A 93 -7.04 -23.62 -16.15
CA ASP A 93 -8.05 -24.32 -16.93
C ASP A 93 -7.66 -24.50 -18.41
N GLY A 94 -6.63 -23.78 -18.87
CA GLY A 94 -6.17 -23.80 -20.25
C GLY A 94 -7.05 -23.03 -21.24
N THR A 95 -8.10 -22.35 -20.77
CA THR A 95 -9.11 -21.70 -21.62
C THR A 95 -9.37 -20.24 -21.28
N THR A 96 -9.35 -19.87 -20.01
CA THR A 96 -9.55 -18.47 -19.58
C THR A 96 -8.24 -17.72 -19.74
N ASP A 97 -8.27 -16.51 -20.29
CA ASP A 97 -7.06 -15.68 -20.40
C ASP A 97 -6.53 -15.31 -19.00
N ALA A 98 -5.21 -15.36 -18.84
CA ALA A 98 -4.55 -14.95 -17.61
C ALA A 98 -4.56 -13.43 -17.48
N ASP A 99 -4.84 -12.92 -16.29
CA ASP A 99 -4.80 -11.50 -16.00
C ASP A 99 -3.41 -11.06 -15.45
N PRO A 100 -3.13 -9.75 -15.30
CA PRO A 100 -1.88 -9.27 -14.74
C PRO A 100 -1.53 -9.81 -13.35
N PHE A 101 -2.49 -10.21 -12.52
CA PHE A 101 -2.21 -10.84 -11.22
C PHE A 101 -1.94 -12.33 -11.31
N ASP A 102 -2.29 -12.96 -12.43
CA ASP A 102 -1.83 -14.30 -12.78
C ASP A 102 -0.41 -14.29 -13.30
N MET A 103 -0.13 -13.47 -14.33
CA MET A 103 1.05 -13.61 -15.18
C MET A 103 2.02 -12.42 -15.18
N GLY A 104 1.65 -11.31 -14.53
CA GLY A 104 2.37 -10.05 -14.61
C GLY A 104 2.28 -9.43 -16.00
N ALA A 105 3.41 -8.98 -16.53
CA ALA A 105 3.48 -8.45 -17.88
C ALA A 105 3.31 -9.50 -18.98
N GLY A 106 3.37 -10.80 -18.66
CA GLY A 106 3.19 -11.90 -19.62
C GLY A 106 4.29 -12.97 -19.54
N HIS A 107 4.31 -13.88 -20.51
CA HIS A 107 5.35 -14.89 -20.62
C HIS A 107 6.61 -14.31 -21.26
N VAL A 108 7.78 -14.48 -20.62
CA VAL A 108 9.06 -14.01 -21.18
C VAL A 108 9.34 -14.63 -22.56
N ASP A 109 9.75 -13.84 -23.53
CA ASP A 109 10.00 -14.31 -24.90
C ASP A 109 11.39 -13.91 -25.42
N PRO A 110 12.37 -14.82 -25.38
CA PRO A 110 13.70 -14.58 -25.94
C PRO A 110 13.78 -14.82 -27.46
N SER A 111 12.70 -15.29 -28.10
CA SER A 111 12.76 -15.96 -29.41
C SER A 111 11.90 -15.36 -30.50
N GLU A 112 10.85 -14.60 -30.16
CA GLU A 112 9.91 -14.04 -31.15
C GLU A 112 10.60 -13.12 -32.15
N LYS A 113 11.52 -12.28 -31.67
CA LYS A 113 12.29 -11.34 -32.49
C LYS A 113 13.77 -11.50 -32.20
N ALA A 114 14.58 -11.58 -33.26
CA ALA A 114 16.03 -11.74 -33.11
C ALA A 114 16.74 -10.42 -32.73
N ASN A 115 16.16 -9.26 -33.07
CA ASN A 115 16.77 -7.95 -32.83
C ASN A 115 15.73 -6.93 -32.33
N LYS A 116 15.23 -6.05 -33.20
CA LYS A 116 14.33 -4.94 -32.84
C LYS A 116 13.00 -5.44 -32.25
N GLY A 117 12.59 -4.85 -31.14
CA GLY A 117 11.38 -5.23 -30.42
C GLY A 117 11.49 -6.53 -29.64
N SER A 118 12.68 -7.12 -29.54
CA SER A 118 12.96 -8.23 -28.62
C SER A 118 13.37 -7.71 -27.25
N MET A 119 13.42 -8.59 -26.24
CA MET A 119 13.99 -8.25 -24.93
C MET A 119 15.44 -7.70 -25.01
N PHE A 120 16.21 -8.04 -26.05
CA PHE A 120 17.58 -7.55 -26.22
C PHE A 120 17.66 -6.13 -26.80
N GLU A 121 16.61 -5.69 -27.48
CA GLU A 121 16.49 -4.36 -28.08
C GLU A 121 15.01 -3.90 -28.06
N PRO A 122 14.47 -3.55 -26.87
CA PRO A 122 13.03 -3.28 -26.67
C PRO A 122 12.61 -1.90 -27.20
N GLY A 123 13.55 -1.06 -27.63
CA GLY A 123 13.30 0.30 -28.11
C GLY A 123 13.22 1.32 -26.98
N LEU A 124 12.40 1.07 -25.97
CA LEU A 124 12.30 1.86 -24.73
C LEU A 124 12.49 0.96 -23.49
N ALA A 125 13.04 1.53 -22.42
CA ALA A 125 13.14 0.88 -21.12
C ALA A 125 12.73 1.84 -20.00
N TYR A 126 12.08 1.31 -18.97
CA TYR A 126 11.86 1.97 -17.69
C TYR A 126 13.07 1.69 -16.79
N ASP A 127 13.61 2.74 -16.15
CA ASP A 127 14.75 2.63 -15.25
C ASP A 127 14.38 3.16 -13.86
N ALA A 128 14.92 2.53 -12.83
CA ALA A 128 14.70 2.88 -11.43
C ALA A 128 15.94 2.47 -10.62
N GLY A 129 16.41 3.39 -9.78
CA GLY A 129 17.55 3.22 -8.90
C GLY A 129 17.18 3.24 -7.43
N LEU A 130 18.20 3.38 -6.57
CA LEU A 130 18.04 3.35 -5.12
C LEU A 130 17.04 4.41 -4.62
N PHE A 131 17.07 5.62 -5.20
CA PHE A 131 16.22 6.71 -4.72
C PHE A 131 14.74 6.47 -5.04
N GLU A 132 14.41 5.94 -6.21
CA GLU A 132 13.03 5.60 -6.58
C GLU A 132 12.48 4.49 -5.67
N TYR A 133 13.26 3.43 -5.41
CA TYR A 133 12.83 2.38 -4.49
C TYR A 133 12.72 2.87 -3.04
N ALA A 134 13.65 3.72 -2.59
CA ALA A 134 13.59 4.29 -1.24
C ALA A 134 12.36 5.21 -1.08
N ALA A 135 12.08 6.05 -2.08
CA ALA A 135 10.91 6.92 -2.10
C ALA A 135 9.60 6.10 -2.11
N PHE A 136 9.53 5.05 -2.92
CA PHE A 136 8.43 4.07 -2.87
C PHE A 136 8.22 3.50 -1.46
N THR A 137 9.29 3.01 -0.81
CA THR A 137 9.14 2.44 0.55
C THR A 137 8.75 3.46 1.60
N CYS A 138 9.13 4.73 1.41
CA CYS A 138 8.72 5.83 2.27
C CYS A 138 7.25 6.20 2.06
N GLY A 139 6.79 6.32 0.80
CA GLY A 139 5.39 6.66 0.51
C GLY A 139 4.41 5.54 0.81
N ALA A 140 4.86 4.28 0.74
CA ALA A 140 4.10 3.12 1.16
C ALA A 140 4.21 2.84 2.67
N ASP A 141 4.89 3.72 3.43
CA ASP A 141 5.10 3.63 4.88
C ASP A 141 5.59 2.26 5.38
N LEU A 142 6.55 1.66 4.66
CA LEU A 142 7.05 0.32 4.96
C LEU A 142 8.11 0.29 6.09
N GLY A 143 8.41 1.44 6.71
CA GLY A 143 9.39 1.54 7.79
C GLY A 143 10.84 1.19 7.42
N VAL A 144 11.17 1.09 6.13
CA VAL A 144 12.52 0.68 5.66
C VAL A 144 13.57 1.78 5.86
N PHE A 145 13.17 3.04 5.71
CA PHE A 145 14.04 4.21 5.86
C PHE A 145 13.48 5.16 6.92
N SER A 146 14.36 5.94 7.54
CA SER A 146 13.96 6.90 8.58
C SER A 146 13.19 8.09 8.00
N PRO A 147 12.35 8.77 8.80
CA PRO A 147 11.62 9.96 8.37
C PRO A 147 12.53 11.05 7.77
N GLY A 148 13.74 11.21 8.31
CA GLY A 148 14.73 12.17 7.78
C GLY A 148 15.22 11.81 6.37
N THR A 149 15.40 10.52 6.07
CA THR A 149 15.73 10.07 4.70
C THR A 149 14.55 10.29 3.76
N CYS A 150 13.33 9.99 4.20
CA CYS A 150 12.12 10.22 3.40
C CYS A 150 11.91 11.70 3.07
N ALA A 151 12.10 12.59 4.06
CA ALA A 151 12.05 14.04 3.86
C ALA A 151 13.13 14.54 2.87
N PHE A 152 14.34 13.97 2.94
CA PHE A 152 15.39 14.29 1.99
C PHE A 152 15.00 13.91 0.55
N LEU A 153 14.48 12.69 0.32
CA LEU A 153 14.05 12.22 -1.00
C LEU A 153 12.96 13.12 -1.60
N ALA A 154 11.97 13.49 -0.79
CA ALA A 154 10.94 14.46 -1.20
C ALA A 154 11.56 15.83 -1.54
N SER A 155 12.55 16.30 -0.76
CA SER A 155 13.17 17.62 -0.99
C SER A 155 13.97 17.72 -2.28
N ILE A 156 14.47 16.60 -2.82
CA ILE A 156 15.17 16.55 -4.11
C ILE A 156 14.23 16.22 -5.28
N GLY A 157 12.92 16.13 -5.02
CA GLY A 157 11.88 15.95 -6.05
C GLY A 157 11.73 14.52 -6.57
N VAL A 158 12.16 13.51 -5.80
CA VAL A 158 11.86 12.11 -6.16
C VAL A 158 10.37 11.86 -5.88
N PRO A 159 9.60 11.31 -6.84
CA PRO A 159 8.19 10.98 -6.62
C PRO A 159 8.03 10.02 -5.43
N MET A 160 7.17 10.39 -4.49
CA MET A 160 6.93 9.64 -3.26
C MET A 160 5.72 8.72 -3.34
N ASP A 161 4.76 9.01 -4.23
CA ASP A 161 3.58 8.18 -4.41
C ASP A 161 3.99 6.75 -4.86
N PRO A 162 3.55 5.68 -4.18
CA PRO A 162 3.94 4.32 -4.54
C PRO A 162 3.64 3.95 -6.00
N SER A 163 2.55 4.49 -6.57
CA SER A 163 2.17 4.27 -7.96
C SER A 163 3.15 4.88 -8.96
N ASP A 164 3.95 5.88 -8.54
CA ASP A 164 4.96 6.57 -9.36
C ASP A 164 6.30 5.82 -9.45
N LEU A 165 6.47 4.70 -8.75
CA LEU A 165 7.64 3.84 -8.94
C LEU A 165 7.79 3.49 -10.42
N ASN A 166 8.94 3.84 -11.02
CA ASN A 166 9.15 3.78 -12.47
C ASN A 166 9.41 2.36 -13.01
N ILE A 167 8.42 1.48 -12.85
CA ILE A 167 8.40 0.10 -13.35
C ILE A 167 7.48 -0.03 -14.56
N ALA A 168 7.68 -1.11 -15.33
CA ALA A 168 6.96 -1.39 -16.58
C ALA A 168 5.53 -1.95 -16.38
N SER A 169 4.83 -1.48 -15.35
CA SER A 169 3.45 -1.81 -15.00
C SER A 169 2.82 -0.64 -14.25
N ILE A 170 1.51 -0.48 -14.34
CA ILE A 170 0.78 0.63 -13.72
C ILE A 170 -0.34 0.03 -12.86
N GLY A 171 -0.18 0.10 -11.54
CA GLY A 171 -1.21 -0.28 -10.58
C GLY A 171 -1.75 0.94 -9.86
N VAL A 172 -3.07 0.99 -9.66
CA VAL A 172 -3.72 1.92 -8.73
C VAL A 172 -4.73 1.12 -7.90
N GLY A 173 -4.40 0.92 -6.63
CA GLY A 173 -5.15 0.03 -5.75
C GLY A 173 -6.36 0.66 -5.08
N GLU A 174 -6.39 1.99 -4.96
CA GLU A 174 -7.46 2.73 -4.31
C GLU A 174 -7.85 3.97 -5.13
N LEU A 175 -8.64 3.77 -6.18
CA LEU A 175 -9.07 4.87 -7.06
C LEU A 175 -10.46 5.40 -6.68
N VAL A 176 -10.50 6.47 -5.90
CA VAL A 176 -11.75 7.18 -5.52
C VAL A 176 -12.24 8.16 -6.59
N GLY A 177 -11.44 8.44 -7.62
CA GLY A 177 -11.87 9.31 -8.70
C GLY A 177 -10.88 9.25 -9.84
N SER A 178 -9.97 10.21 -9.88
CA SER A 178 -8.85 10.20 -10.82
C SER A 178 -7.52 10.26 -10.08
N GLN A 179 -6.53 9.58 -10.64
CA GLN A 179 -5.13 9.57 -10.23
C GLN A 179 -4.26 9.65 -11.47
N THR A 180 -3.23 10.48 -11.39
CA THR A 180 -2.23 10.61 -12.44
C THR A 180 -0.94 9.97 -11.98
N VAL A 181 -0.45 9.01 -12.76
CA VAL A 181 0.78 8.28 -12.53
C VAL A 181 1.85 8.74 -13.51
N GLN A 182 3.06 8.97 -13.04
CA GLN A 182 4.21 9.38 -13.84
C GLN A 182 5.05 8.17 -14.24
N ARG A 183 5.47 8.15 -15.50
CA ARG A 183 6.39 7.14 -16.02
C ARG A 183 7.47 7.78 -16.86
N THR A 184 8.71 7.36 -16.65
CA THR A 184 9.86 7.82 -17.43
C THR A 184 10.43 6.68 -18.26
N VAL A 185 10.47 6.86 -19.57
CA VAL A 185 11.08 5.92 -20.51
C VAL A 185 12.36 6.49 -21.08
N THR A 186 13.37 5.65 -21.22
CA THR A 186 14.64 5.94 -21.88
C THR A 186 14.72 5.17 -23.18
N SER A 187 15.09 5.84 -24.27
CA SER A 187 15.29 5.18 -25.57
C SER A 187 16.59 4.38 -25.58
N VAL A 188 16.47 3.08 -25.79
CA VAL A 188 17.56 2.12 -25.89
C VAL A 188 17.69 1.51 -27.28
N ALA A 189 16.91 2.00 -28.25
CA ALA A 189 17.03 1.64 -29.66
C ALA A 189 18.46 1.95 -30.16
N LYS A 190 19.09 1.03 -30.89
CA LYS A 190 20.51 1.18 -31.28
C LYS A 190 20.73 2.21 -32.39
N GLU A 191 19.68 2.61 -33.08
CA GLU A 191 19.81 3.57 -34.18
C GLU A 191 19.93 5.00 -33.68
N SER A 192 20.73 5.80 -34.39
CA SER A 192 21.06 7.19 -34.03
C SER A 192 20.03 8.23 -34.46
N GLY A 193 19.02 7.81 -35.24
CA GLY A 193 17.95 8.68 -35.73
C GLY A 193 16.88 8.98 -34.69
N TRP A 194 16.04 9.97 -34.97
CA TRP A 194 14.83 10.21 -34.20
C TRP A 194 13.84 9.06 -34.40
N ARG A 195 13.28 8.55 -33.31
CA ARG A 195 12.15 7.63 -33.33
C ARG A 195 10.95 8.28 -32.69
N THR A 196 9.87 8.35 -33.46
CA THR A 196 8.58 8.84 -32.96
C THR A 196 7.77 7.66 -32.46
N TYR A 197 7.35 7.73 -31.21
CA TYR A 197 6.45 6.81 -30.57
C TYR A 197 5.05 7.41 -30.48
N SER A 198 4.04 6.54 -30.54
CA SER A 198 2.65 6.88 -30.31
C SER A 198 2.07 5.99 -29.22
N VAL A 199 1.10 6.53 -28.48
CA VAL A 199 0.43 5.83 -27.39
C VAL A 199 -0.83 5.13 -27.91
N SER A 200 -1.06 3.91 -27.45
CA SER A 200 -2.33 3.19 -27.54
C SER A 200 -2.70 2.65 -26.18
N VAL A 201 -3.96 2.76 -25.79
CA VAL A 201 -4.44 2.31 -24.49
C VAL A 201 -5.64 1.40 -24.69
N ASP A 202 -5.62 0.30 -23.96
CA ASP A 202 -6.75 -0.60 -23.69
C ASP A 202 -7.13 -0.37 -22.24
N ALA A 203 -8.20 0.39 -22.01
CA ALA A 203 -8.56 0.86 -20.67
C ALA A 203 -9.20 -0.28 -19.85
N PRO A 204 -8.87 -0.40 -18.55
CA PRO A 204 -9.58 -1.32 -17.66
C PRO A 204 -11.10 -1.05 -17.65
N GLU A 205 -11.91 -2.10 -17.56
CA GLU A 205 -13.37 -1.97 -17.48
C GLU A 205 -13.81 -1.08 -16.31
N GLY A 206 -14.66 -0.09 -16.59
CA GLY A 206 -15.12 0.91 -15.61
C GLY A 206 -14.19 2.11 -15.41
N PHE A 207 -13.13 2.23 -16.22
CA PHE A 207 -12.17 3.31 -16.13
C PHE A 207 -11.89 3.94 -17.49
N GLU A 208 -11.69 5.26 -17.48
CA GLU A 208 -11.07 5.99 -18.58
C GLU A 208 -9.57 6.14 -18.31
N VAL A 209 -8.74 6.00 -19.36
CA VAL A 209 -7.30 6.20 -19.26
C VAL A 209 -6.84 7.15 -20.35
N THR A 210 -6.16 8.22 -19.94
CA THR A 210 -5.56 9.21 -20.84
C THR A 210 -4.06 9.32 -20.60
N VAL A 211 -3.31 9.69 -21.64
CA VAL A 211 -1.85 9.76 -21.58
C VAL A 211 -1.36 11.06 -22.19
N SER A 212 -0.43 11.74 -21.51
CA SER A 212 0.16 12.99 -21.96
C SER A 212 1.69 12.94 -21.91
N PRO A 213 2.41 13.20 -23.01
CA PRO A 213 1.91 13.42 -24.37
C PRO A 213 1.49 12.10 -25.07
N THR A 214 0.58 12.19 -26.06
CA THR A 214 0.12 11.02 -26.86
C THR A 214 1.10 10.61 -27.97
N SER A 215 2.11 11.43 -28.24
CA SER A 215 3.19 11.16 -29.20
C SER A 215 4.44 11.93 -28.82
N PHE A 216 5.61 11.33 -29.02
CA PHE A 216 6.89 11.94 -28.71
C PHE A 216 8.02 11.34 -29.53
N ALA A 217 9.14 12.07 -29.67
CA ALA A 217 10.31 11.61 -30.40
C ALA A 217 11.55 11.56 -29.51
N LEU A 218 12.28 10.44 -29.54
CA LEU A 218 13.52 10.24 -28.79
C LEU A 218 14.64 9.74 -29.70
N LYS A 219 15.87 10.13 -29.38
CA LYS A 219 17.09 9.46 -29.85
C LYS A 219 17.58 8.49 -28.79
N ASN A 220 18.47 7.57 -29.15
CA ASN A 220 19.18 6.72 -28.18
C ASN A 220 19.74 7.55 -27.01
N GLY A 221 19.49 7.09 -25.78
CA GLY A 221 19.93 7.72 -24.53
C GLY A 221 19.08 8.91 -24.07
N MET A 222 18.09 9.35 -24.86
CA MET A 222 17.14 10.38 -24.40
C MET A 222 16.02 9.74 -23.59
N SER A 223 15.56 10.47 -22.58
CA SER A 223 14.43 10.09 -21.74
C SER A 223 13.27 11.06 -21.90
N LEU A 224 12.07 10.57 -21.63
CA LEU A 224 10.85 11.36 -21.52
C LEU A 224 10.02 10.85 -20.35
N THR A 225 9.55 11.77 -19.53
CA THR A 225 8.47 11.53 -18.56
C THR A 225 7.13 11.82 -19.23
N TYR A 226 6.20 10.88 -19.10
CA TYR A 226 4.81 11.03 -19.52
C TYR A 226 3.88 10.70 -18.35
N GLU A 227 2.68 11.25 -18.41
CA GLU A 227 1.64 11.10 -17.40
C GLU A 227 0.56 10.15 -17.91
N VAL A 228 0.09 9.26 -17.04
CA VAL A 228 -1.05 8.36 -17.27
C VAL A 228 -2.11 8.70 -16.24
N THR A 229 -3.21 9.29 -16.68
CA THR A 229 -4.34 9.61 -15.82
C THR A 229 -5.41 8.53 -15.96
N ILE A 230 -5.69 7.84 -14.86
CA ILE A 230 -6.77 6.85 -14.74
C ILE A 230 -7.92 7.53 -14.01
N THR A 231 -9.13 7.45 -14.57
CA THR A 231 -10.34 8.06 -14.02
C THR A 231 -11.43 7.01 -13.92
N ASN A 232 -12.01 6.84 -12.73
CA ASN A 232 -13.21 6.05 -12.52
C ASN A 232 -14.39 6.74 -13.25
N ASP A 233 -15.00 6.05 -14.20
CA ASP A 233 -16.11 6.58 -15.01
C ASP A 233 -17.49 6.44 -14.32
N GLY A 234 -17.50 5.81 -13.14
CA GLY A 234 -18.68 5.54 -12.33
C GLY A 234 -19.41 4.24 -12.64
N SER A 235 -18.88 3.42 -13.55
CA SER A 235 -19.38 2.06 -13.84
C SER A 235 -18.48 0.95 -13.29
N ALA A 236 -17.28 1.27 -12.79
CA ALA A 236 -16.42 0.30 -12.10
C ALA A 236 -17.11 -0.29 -10.87
N LEU A 237 -16.94 -1.60 -10.68
CA LEU A 237 -17.36 -2.27 -9.45
C LEU A 237 -16.38 -1.91 -8.34
N ILE A 238 -16.92 -1.37 -7.25
CA ILE A 238 -16.15 -1.01 -6.07
C ILE A 238 -15.47 -2.26 -5.48
N GLY A 239 -14.19 -2.12 -5.12
CA GLY A 239 -13.41 -3.19 -4.49
C GLY A 239 -12.93 -4.30 -5.44
N GLU A 240 -13.38 -4.29 -6.69
CA GLU A 240 -12.99 -5.26 -7.72
C GLU A 240 -11.89 -4.70 -8.63
N TRP A 241 -10.98 -5.59 -9.04
CA TRP A 241 -9.88 -5.23 -9.94
C TRP A 241 -10.30 -5.34 -11.40
N SER A 242 -10.00 -4.30 -12.16
CA SER A 242 -10.10 -4.29 -13.62
C SER A 242 -8.70 -4.18 -14.24
N PHE A 243 -8.53 -4.77 -15.43
CA PHE A 243 -7.24 -4.84 -16.10
C PHE A 243 -7.27 -4.29 -17.52
N GLY A 244 -6.15 -3.70 -17.93
CA GLY A 244 -5.96 -3.12 -19.26
C GLY A 244 -4.49 -3.10 -19.66
N SER A 245 -4.14 -2.31 -20.66
CA SER A 245 -2.74 -2.13 -21.04
C SER A 245 -2.45 -0.80 -21.72
N LEU A 246 -1.23 -0.31 -21.54
CA LEU A 246 -0.65 0.80 -22.28
C LEU A 246 0.40 0.28 -23.25
N ARG A 247 0.40 0.76 -24.48
CA ARG A 247 1.38 0.43 -25.52
C ARG A 247 2.03 1.69 -26.06
N LEU A 248 3.36 1.69 -26.08
CA LEU A 248 4.17 2.68 -26.78
C LEU A 248 4.77 2.01 -28.01
N TRP A 249 4.30 2.36 -29.20
CA TRP A 249 4.76 1.76 -30.45
C TRP A 249 5.42 2.81 -31.33
N ASP A 250 6.53 2.45 -32.00
CA ASP A 250 7.20 3.38 -32.90
C ASP A 250 6.50 3.41 -34.27
N LEU A 251 6.43 4.60 -34.89
CA LEU A 251 5.71 4.77 -36.16
C LEU A 251 6.31 3.96 -37.33
N ALA A 252 7.53 3.43 -37.18
CA ALA A 252 8.17 2.54 -38.14
C ALA A 252 7.79 1.05 -37.96
N GLY A 253 7.09 0.69 -36.88
CA GLY A 253 6.62 -0.67 -36.61
C GLY A 253 7.72 -1.67 -36.21
N HIS A 254 8.82 -1.18 -35.64
CA HIS A 254 9.94 -1.99 -35.16
C HIS A 254 9.86 -2.32 -33.67
N TYR A 255 9.37 -1.39 -32.85
CA TYR A 255 9.33 -1.49 -31.40
C TYR A 255 7.92 -1.27 -30.89
N GLU A 256 7.52 -2.12 -29.94
CA GLU A 256 6.31 -1.98 -29.15
C GLU A 256 6.68 -2.31 -27.72
N VAL A 257 6.34 -1.42 -26.80
CA VAL A 257 6.58 -1.56 -25.36
C VAL A 257 5.23 -1.58 -24.68
N ARG A 258 4.88 -2.72 -24.10
CA ARG A 258 3.59 -2.93 -23.42
C ARG A 258 3.75 -2.90 -21.91
N SER A 259 2.89 -2.17 -21.23
CA SER A 259 2.77 -2.16 -19.76
C SER A 259 1.35 -2.58 -19.37
N PRO A 260 1.14 -3.58 -18.49
CA PRO A 260 -0.18 -3.87 -17.95
C PRO A 260 -0.67 -2.73 -17.05
N ILE A 261 -1.99 -2.51 -17.04
CA ILE A 261 -2.68 -1.60 -16.12
C ILE A 261 -3.59 -2.45 -15.23
N ALA A 262 -3.58 -2.20 -13.92
CA ALA A 262 -4.54 -2.73 -12.96
C ALA A 262 -5.11 -1.57 -12.15
N ALA A 263 -6.43 -1.43 -12.11
CA ALA A 263 -7.11 -0.38 -11.37
C ALA A 263 -8.24 -0.98 -10.53
N ARG A 264 -8.42 -0.47 -9.32
CA ARG A 264 -9.52 -0.84 -8.44
C ARG A 264 -10.19 0.40 -7.89
N ALA A 265 -11.51 0.47 -8.07
CA ALA A 265 -12.30 1.58 -7.60
C ALA A 265 -12.47 1.48 -6.07
N PHE A 266 -12.37 2.62 -5.38
CA PHE A 266 -12.46 2.71 -3.93
C PHE A 266 -13.55 3.68 -3.50
N GLU A 267 -14.17 3.43 -2.35
CA GLU A 267 -15.43 4.08 -1.98
C GLU A 267 -15.25 5.54 -1.55
N LEU A 268 -14.24 5.80 -0.72
CA LEU A 268 -14.10 7.05 0.00
C LEU A 268 -12.62 7.34 0.28
N ASP A 269 -12.23 8.58 0.03
CA ASP A 269 -10.99 9.17 0.51
C ASP A 269 -11.37 10.27 1.51
N ALA A 270 -11.03 10.02 2.77
CA ALA A 270 -11.28 10.89 3.92
C ALA A 270 -10.13 10.67 4.93
N PRO A 271 -9.71 11.71 5.67
CA PRO A 271 -8.65 11.56 6.66
C PRO A 271 -9.08 10.60 7.78
N ALA A 272 -8.17 9.74 8.22
CA ALA A 272 -8.41 8.86 9.36
C ALA A 272 -8.62 9.67 10.66
N GLU A 273 -7.95 10.81 10.80
CA GLU A 273 -8.04 11.67 11.98
C GLU A 273 -7.88 13.15 11.60
N ILE A 274 -8.56 14.01 12.36
CA ILE A 274 -8.38 15.45 12.35
C ILE A 274 -8.17 15.97 13.77
N HIS A 275 -7.39 17.05 13.88
CA HIS A 275 -7.02 17.64 15.16
C HIS A 275 -7.64 19.03 15.35
N GLY A 276 -8.07 19.31 16.57
CA GLY A 276 -8.61 20.58 17.02
C GLY A 276 -8.07 20.99 18.38
N SER A 277 -8.28 22.26 18.74
CA SER A 277 -7.90 22.77 20.06
C SER A 277 -8.92 23.75 20.61
N GLY A 278 -8.97 23.88 21.93
CA GLY A 278 -9.81 24.82 22.67
C GLY A 278 -11.16 24.25 23.11
N ASP A 279 -11.76 24.90 24.10
CA ASP A 279 -13.06 24.53 24.69
C ASP A 279 -14.23 24.52 23.70
N SER A 280 -14.05 25.22 22.59
CA SER A 280 -14.96 25.34 21.46
C SER A 280 -14.17 25.70 20.20
N GLY A 281 -14.60 25.18 19.05
CA GLY A 281 -13.87 25.37 17.81
C GLY A 281 -14.49 24.63 16.63
N SER A 282 -13.79 24.69 15.50
CA SER A 282 -14.16 23.98 14.28
C SER A 282 -12.92 23.62 13.46
N ALA A 283 -13.02 22.53 12.70
CA ALA A 283 -12.00 22.11 11.74
C ALA A 283 -12.68 21.67 10.44
N ASP A 284 -12.02 21.94 9.32
CA ASP A 284 -12.46 21.52 8.00
C ASP A 284 -11.62 20.33 7.52
N PHE A 285 -12.27 19.41 6.82
CA PHE A 285 -11.60 18.34 6.11
C PHE A 285 -12.31 18.00 4.81
N ASN A 286 -11.60 17.34 3.92
CA ASN A 286 -12.14 16.95 2.62
C ASN A 286 -12.60 15.49 2.65
N VAL A 287 -13.70 15.23 1.97
CA VAL A 287 -14.17 13.88 1.64
C VAL A 287 -14.37 13.78 0.13
N LYS A 288 -13.86 12.71 -0.48
CA LYS A 288 -14.02 12.42 -1.90
C LYS A 288 -14.62 11.03 -2.03
N HIS A 289 -15.63 10.87 -2.89
CA HIS A 289 -16.31 9.58 -3.06
C HIS A 289 -16.01 8.99 -4.43
N GLY A 290 -15.87 7.67 -4.51
CA GLY A 290 -15.58 6.94 -5.75
C GLY A 290 -16.77 6.21 -6.34
N PHE A 291 -17.97 6.55 -5.89
CA PHE A 291 -19.23 6.03 -6.44
C PHE A 291 -20.26 7.16 -6.54
N ASN A 292 -21.32 6.89 -7.30
CA ASN A 292 -22.52 7.74 -7.34
C ASN A 292 -23.58 7.12 -6.44
N GLY A 293 -24.18 7.90 -5.53
CA GLY A 293 -25.19 7.34 -4.62
C GLY A 293 -25.59 8.26 -3.48
N GLU A 294 -26.48 7.78 -2.62
CA GLU A 294 -26.83 8.47 -1.38
C GLU A 294 -25.73 8.27 -0.34
N VAL A 295 -25.32 9.36 0.30
CA VAL A 295 -24.33 9.34 1.37
C VAL A 295 -24.77 10.17 2.54
N SER A 296 -24.27 9.82 3.71
CA SER A 296 -24.52 10.57 4.93
C SER A 296 -23.33 10.44 5.89
N ALA A 297 -23.32 11.26 6.93
CA ALA A 297 -22.38 11.15 8.03
C ALA A 297 -23.10 11.32 9.35
N THR A 298 -22.65 10.59 10.37
CA THR A 298 -23.13 10.72 11.75
C THR A 298 -21.97 11.08 12.66
N THR A 299 -22.15 12.10 13.50
CA THR A 299 -21.18 12.42 14.54
C THR A 299 -21.42 11.55 15.77
N HIS A 300 -20.33 11.28 16.48
CA HIS A 300 -20.31 10.62 17.78
C HIS A 300 -19.58 11.53 18.76
N ALA A 301 -20.19 11.73 19.93
CA ALA A 301 -19.80 12.77 20.88
C ALA A 301 -18.31 12.71 21.26
N LEU A 302 -17.72 13.88 21.47
CA LEU A 302 -16.39 14.00 22.03
C LEU A 302 -16.40 13.44 23.46
N SER A 303 -15.70 12.34 23.64
CA SER A 303 -15.56 11.62 24.90
C SER A 303 -14.25 12.01 25.56
N MET A 304 -14.33 12.37 26.84
CA MET A 304 -13.17 12.71 27.66
C MET A 304 -12.25 11.50 27.82
N ALA A 305 -10.94 11.72 27.83
CA ALA A 305 -9.98 10.68 28.20
C ALA A 305 -10.24 10.17 29.62
N ILE A 306 -10.19 8.85 29.80
CA ILE A 306 -10.05 8.23 31.12
C ILE A 306 -8.56 8.10 31.38
N GLU A 307 -8.07 8.84 32.37
CA GLU A 307 -6.68 8.83 32.79
C GLU A 307 -6.49 7.81 33.92
N THR A 308 -5.52 6.91 33.76
CA THR A 308 -5.16 5.90 34.76
C THR A 308 -3.66 5.93 34.99
N ASP A 309 -3.25 6.41 36.16
CA ASP A 309 -1.85 6.37 36.57
C ASP A 309 -1.40 4.92 36.82
N GLY A 310 -0.19 4.62 36.39
CA GLY A 310 0.43 3.31 36.51
C GLY A 310 1.93 3.41 36.73
N ASN A 311 2.52 2.26 37.04
CA ASN A 311 3.96 2.06 37.14
C ASN A 311 4.27 0.73 36.46
N VAL A 312 5.41 0.63 35.78
CA VAL A 312 5.88 -0.63 35.17
C VAL A 312 7.37 -0.78 35.44
N VAL A 313 7.76 -2.01 35.79
CA VAL A 313 9.18 -2.37 35.97
C VAL A 313 9.83 -2.66 34.62
N ASP A 314 11.15 -2.55 34.56
CA ASP A 314 11.94 -2.96 33.40
C ASP A 314 11.72 -4.46 33.07
N ASP A 315 11.52 -4.79 31.80
CA ASP A 315 11.61 -6.16 31.28
C ASP A 315 13.07 -6.45 30.86
N PRO A 316 13.86 -7.18 31.65
CA PRO A 316 15.25 -7.46 31.31
C PRO A 316 15.42 -8.35 30.07
N ALA A 317 14.34 -8.97 29.57
CA ALA A 317 14.36 -9.79 28.38
C ALA A 317 14.01 -9.01 27.10
N ASN A 318 13.48 -7.79 27.22
CA ASN A 318 12.92 -6.99 26.13
C ASN A 318 12.10 -7.86 25.18
N ASN A 319 11.15 -8.61 25.72
CA ASN A 319 10.39 -9.60 24.96
C ASN A 319 8.99 -9.78 25.53
N ILE A 320 8.00 -9.22 24.83
CA ILE A 320 6.60 -9.27 25.26
C ILE A 320 6.09 -10.70 25.52
N ASN A 321 6.53 -11.72 24.77
CA ASN A 321 6.07 -13.09 25.00
C ASN A 321 6.63 -13.68 26.31
N VAL A 322 7.87 -13.31 26.68
CA VAL A 322 8.46 -13.69 27.95
C VAL A 322 7.79 -12.92 29.10
N ALA A 323 7.57 -11.62 28.91
CA ALA A 323 6.90 -10.76 29.87
C ALA A 323 5.47 -11.26 30.17
N LEU A 324 4.67 -11.57 29.15
CA LEU A 324 3.33 -12.16 29.30
C LEU A 324 3.33 -13.52 30.01
N GLY A 325 4.36 -14.34 29.81
CA GLY A 325 4.50 -15.64 30.47
C GLY A 325 4.93 -15.55 31.93
N THR A 326 5.66 -14.50 32.31
CA THR A 326 6.26 -14.35 33.65
C THR A 326 5.54 -13.34 34.53
N GLY A 327 4.81 -12.39 33.94
CA GLY A 327 4.22 -11.23 34.61
C GLY A 327 5.24 -10.16 35.01
N VAL A 328 6.50 -10.28 34.61
CA VAL A 328 7.56 -9.29 34.89
C VAL A 328 7.65 -8.34 33.70
N GLY A 329 7.88 -7.06 33.96
CA GLY A 329 8.03 -6.06 32.91
C GLY A 329 6.72 -5.53 32.34
N ILE A 330 5.57 -5.96 32.88
CA ILE A 330 4.25 -5.56 32.36
C ILE A 330 3.32 -5.10 33.48
N THR A 331 2.46 -4.16 33.14
CA THR A 331 1.31 -3.74 33.95
C THR A 331 0.05 -3.82 33.09
N VAL A 332 -0.98 -4.48 33.62
CA VAL A 332 -2.24 -4.74 32.90
C VAL A 332 -3.35 -3.85 33.45
N HIS A 333 -3.98 -3.08 32.57
CA HIS A 333 -5.15 -2.26 32.84
C HIS A 333 -6.38 -2.88 32.20
N GLN A 334 -7.43 -3.11 33.00
CA GLN A 334 -8.68 -3.69 32.49
C GLN A 334 -9.68 -2.57 32.19
N ILE A 335 -9.89 -2.29 30.91
CA ILE A 335 -10.78 -1.23 30.45
C ILE A 335 -12.07 -1.85 29.91
N ILE A 336 -13.22 -1.33 30.35
CA ILE A 336 -14.52 -1.81 29.90
C ILE A 336 -14.94 -1.00 28.68
N VAL A 337 -15.13 -1.67 27.55
CA VAL A 337 -15.73 -1.10 26.33
C VAL A 337 -17.20 -1.44 26.28
N ALA A 338 -18.04 -0.40 26.22
CA ALA A 338 -19.50 -0.54 26.27
C ALA A 338 -20.08 -1.08 24.95
N PRO A 339 -21.23 -1.78 25.00
CA PRO A 339 -21.97 -2.14 23.79
C PRO A 339 -22.31 -0.92 22.93
N GLY A 340 -22.02 -1.01 21.63
CA GLY A 340 -22.28 0.04 20.66
C GLY A 340 -21.21 1.15 20.63
N SER A 341 -20.09 1.00 21.33
CA SER A 341 -18.94 1.88 21.10
C SER A 341 -18.52 1.85 19.62
N VAL A 342 -18.26 3.02 19.06
CA VAL A 342 -17.87 3.17 17.65
C VAL A 342 -16.36 3.24 17.46
N TYR A 343 -15.64 3.62 18.51
CA TYR A 343 -14.19 3.74 18.49
C TYR A 343 -13.63 3.58 19.90
N ALA A 344 -12.47 2.95 20.02
CA ALA A 344 -11.66 3.01 21.23
C ALA A 344 -10.20 3.27 20.89
N ARG A 345 -9.55 4.12 21.67
CA ARG A 345 -8.12 4.44 21.59
C ARG A 345 -7.49 4.26 22.96
N PHE A 346 -6.33 3.63 22.98
CA PHE A 346 -5.47 3.51 24.15
C PHE A 346 -4.14 4.18 23.83
N ASN A 347 -3.72 5.12 24.66
CA ASN A 347 -2.57 5.97 24.40
C ASN A 347 -1.65 6.08 25.62
N LEU A 348 -0.35 6.08 25.36
CA LEU A 348 0.66 6.69 26.20
C LEU A 348 1.19 7.93 25.46
N PHE A 349 1.54 8.96 26.22
CA PHE A 349 2.14 10.20 25.69
C PHE A 349 3.46 10.43 26.41
N ASP A 350 4.52 10.77 25.69
CA ASP A 350 5.85 10.99 26.29
C ASP A 350 5.78 12.05 27.42
N ALA A 351 4.95 13.08 27.24
CA ALA A 351 4.76 14.16 28.23
C ALA A 351 4.15 13.71 29.57
N PHE A 352 3.60 12.50 29.64
CA PHE A 352 2.96 11.91 30.82
C PHE A 352 3.67 10.65 31.31
N VAL A 353 4.94 10.49 30.93
CA VAL A 353 5.82 9.43 31.41
C VAL A 353 7.01 10.04 32.15
N SER A 354 7.43 9.40 33.23
CA SER A 354 8.57 9.88 34.02
C SER A 354 9.89 9.49 33.37
N GLY A 355 10.67 10.49 32.94
CA GLY A 355 11.93 10.28 32.23
C GLY A 355 11.71 10.17 30.73
N GLU A 356 12.58 9.45 30.03
CA GLU A 356 12.49 9.18 28.60
C GLU A 356 12.62 7.65 28.33
N PRO A 357 11.83 6.80 29.01
CA PRO A 357 11.89 5.35 28.80
C PRO A 357 11.28 4.96 27.45
N ASP A 358 11.60 3.73 27.04
CA ASP A 358 10.96 3.03 25.93
C ASP A 358 9.87 2.12 26.50
N LEU A 359 8.60 2.51 26.31
CA LEU A 359 7.44 1.76 26.77
C LEU A 359 6.65 1.31 25.56
N ASP A 360 6.28 0.03 25.52
CA ASP A 360 5.40 -0.51 24.49
C ASP A 360 3.97 -0.66 25.02
N LEU A 361 3.00 -0.65 24.11
CA LEU A 361 1.58 -0.85 24.38
C LEU A 361 1.03 -2.04 23.60
N TYR A 362 0.38 -2.98 24.29
CA TYR A 362 -0.30 -4.13 23.67
C TYR A 362 -1.73 -4.26 24.18
N VAL A 363 -2.69 -4.46 23.29
CA VAL A 363 -4.12 -4.53 23.64
C VAL A 363 -4.72 -5.86 23.24
N PHE A 364 -5.38 -6.51 24.20
CA PHE A 364 -6.15 -7.72 24.00
C PHE A 364 -7.61 -7.47 24.35
N GLY A 365 -8.50 -7.65 23.39
CA GLY A 365 -9.94 -7.54 23.57
C GLY A 365 -10.61 -8.90 23.78
N PRO A 366 -11.95 -8.93 23.87
CA PRO A 366 -12.73 -10.16 24.07
C PRO A 366 -12.49 -11.23 23.00
N ASN A 367 -12.08 -10.82 21.80
CA ASN A 367 -11.84 -11.69 20.65
C ASN A 367 -10.34 -12.01 20.44
N GLY A 368 -9.47 -11.63 21.37
CA GLY A 368 -8.02 -11.84 21.29
C GLY A 368 -7.25 -10.55 21.04
N PHE A 369 -6.06 -10.68 20.44
CA PHE A 369 -5.17 -9.55 20.18
C PHE A 369 -5.82 -8.52 19.26
N VAL A 370 -5.80 -7.26 19.68
CA VAL A 370 -6.35 -6.11 18.94
C VAL A 370 -5.24 -5.40 18.18
N GLY A 371 -4.14 -5.09 18.85
CA GLY A 371 -3.01 -4.38 18.27
C GLY A 371 -1.90 -4.14 19.29
N GLY A 372 -0.74 -3.73 18.79
CA GLY A 372 0.38 -3.33 19.60
C GLY A 372 1.16 -2.21 18.93
N SER A 373 1.76 -1.36 19.75
CA SER A 373 2.57 -0.22 19.36
C SER A 373 3.84 -0.29 20.21
N GLY A 374 5.00 -0.26 19.56
CA GLY A 374 6.30 -0.35 20.21
C GLY A 374 7.32 0.41 19.40
N SER A 375 7.24 1.74 19.51
CA SER A 375 8.15 2.68 18.86
C SER A 375 9.50 2.66 19.59
N GLY A 376 10.27 3.76 19.53
CA GLY A 376 11.51 3.88 20.31
C GLY A 376 11.38 4.87 21.47
N THR A 377 10.16 5.31 21.77
CA THR A 377 9.80 6.20 22.88
C THR A 377 8.58 5.61 23.59
N SER A 378 7.96 6.36 24.50
CA SER A 378 6.72 5.94 25.17
C SER A 378 5.46 6.49 24.48
N GLU A 379 5.58 7.10 23.30
CA GLU A 379 4.47 7.64 22.53
C GLU A 379 3.79 6.52 21.74
N GLU A 380 2.90 5.80 22.42
CA GLU A 380 2.28 4.59 21.89
C GLU A 380 0.77 4.74 21.75
N GLN A 381 0.22 4.23 20.65
CA GLN A 381 -1.21 4.30 20.36
C GLN A 381 -1.73 3.00 19.78
N VAL A 382 -2.84 2.50 20.34
CA VAL A 382 -3.59 1.38 19.75
C VAL A 382 -5.05 1.78 19.58
N ASP A 383 -5.53 1.63 18.35
CA ASP A 383 -6.86 2.02 17.91
C ASP A 383 -7.71 0.81 17.51
N THR A 384 -9.02 0.91 17.75
CA THR A 384 -9.99 -0.07 17.25
C THR A 384 -11.31 0.60 16.88
N ALA A 385 -11.71 0.49 15.62
CA ALA A 385 -13.02 0.87 15.13
C ALA A 385 -14.06 -0.20 15.49
N PHE A 386 -15.29 0.21 15.80
CA PHE A 386 -16.43 -0.65 16.17
C PHE A 386 -16.06 -1.82 17.11
N PRO A 387 -15.40 -1.54 18.25
CA PRO A 387 -14.90 -2.59 19.13
C PRO A 387 -16.03 -3.49 19.67
N ALA A 388 -15.72 -4.78 19.82
CA ALA A 388 -16.62 -5.71 20.48
C ALA A 388 -16.80 -5.29 21.95
N PRO A 389 -18.02 -5.36 22.52
CA PRO A 389 -18.21 -5.04 23.93
C PRO A 389 -17.50 -6.04 24.83
N GLY A 390 -16.89 -5.55 25.90
CA GLY A 390 -16.28 -6.40 26.92
C GLY A 390 -15.09 -5.75 27.62
N ILE A 391 -14.27 -6.59 28.25
CA ILE A 391 -13.06 -6.17 28.94
C ILE A 391 -11.90 -6.24 27.95
N TYR A 392 -11.13 -5.17 27.91
CA TYR A 392 -9.89 -5.06 27.17
C TYR A 392 -8.75 -5.02 28.17
N ASP A 393 -7.82 -5.96 28.05
CA ASP A 393 -6.56 -5.96 28.79
C ASP A 393 -5.57 -5.09 28.00
N VAL A 394 -5.32 -3.90 28.51
CA VAL A 394 -4.35 -2.93 27.97
C VAL A 394 -3.06 -3.07 28.74
N ILE A 395 -2.02 -3.52 28.07
CA ILE A 395 -0.76 -3.94 28.68
C ILE A 395 0.29 -2.90 28.34
N VAL A 396 0.81 -2.24 29.37
CA VAL A 396 2.00 -1.40 29.26
C VAL A 396 3.21 -2.26 29.56
N HIS A 397 4.17 -2.33 28.64
CA HIS A 397 5.37 -3.14 28.72
C HIS A 397 6.59 -2.23 28.86
N GLY A 398 7.32 -2.38 29.97
CA GLY A 398 8.56 -1.67 30.23
C GLY A 398 9.70 -2.23 29.38
N TRP A 399 9.68 -1.99 28.07
CA TRP A 399 10.67 -2.50 27.13
C TRP A 399 12.08 -2.06 27.50
N GLN A 400 12.26 -0.78 27.83
CA GLN A 400 13.52 -0.27 28.38
C GLN A 400 13.26 0.97 29.25
N THR A 401 13.23 0.79 30.56
CA THR A 401 13.05 1.90 31.49
C THR A 401 14.39 2.60 31.79
N ASP A 402 14.34 3.88 32.20
CA ASP A 402 15.54 4.64 32.61
C ASP A 402 16.19 4.11 33.92
N GLY A 403 15.45 3.27 34.65
CA GLY A 403 15.78 2.80 35.99
C GLY A 403 15.27 1.39 36.25
N PRO A 404 14.89 1.05 37.49
CA PRO A 404 14.27 -0.24 37.78
C PRO A 404 12.78 -0.29 37.36
N ASP A 405 12.14 0.87 37.28
CA ASP A 405 10.74 1.10 36.94
C ASP A 405 10.53 2.52 36.42
N THR A 406 9.34 2.79 35.90
CA THR A 406 8.89 4.13 35.52
C THR A 406 7.39 4.31 35.76
N ASP A 407 7.00 5.52 36.13
CA ASP A 407 5.61 5.96 36.29
C ASP A 407 5.08 6.55 34.98
N TYR A 408 3.81 6.30 34.67
CA TYR A 408 3.13 6.80 33.48
C TYR A 408 1.64 7.06 33.75
N THR A 409 1.00 7.82 32.86
CA THR A 409 -0.47 7.92 32.78
C THR A 409 -0.97 7.28 31.48
N LEU A 410 -1.83 6.27 31.59
CA LEU A 410 -2.53 5.65 30.47
C LEU A 410 -3.81 6.45 30.16
N PHE A 411 -3.98 6.82 28.89
CA PHE A 411 -5.18 7.49 28.39
C PHE A 411 -6.05 6.50 27.62
N SER A 412 -7.30 6.33 28.05
CA SER A 412 -8.29 5.50 27.37
C SER A 412 -9.46 6.35 26.88
N PHE A 413 -9.74 6.32 25.58
CA PHE A 413 -10.86 7.00 24.96
C PHE A 413 -11.87 5.98 24.47
N ILE A 414 -13.09 6.00 24.99
CA ILE A 414 -14.18 5.11 24.56
C ILE A 414 -15.30 5.96 23.95
N VAL A 415 -15.36 6.01 22.62
CA VAL A 415 -16.37 6.79 21.89
C VAL A 415 -17.65 5.95 21.76
N GLY A 416 -18.73 6.43 22.35
CA GLY A 416 -20.03 5.76 22.35
C GLY A 416 -20.84 5.97 21.05
N ALA A 417 -21.95 5.23 20.92
CA ALA A 417 -22.92 5.43 19.83
C ALA A 417 -23.68 6.77 19.90
N ASP A 418 -23.68 7.43 21.06
CA ASP A 418 -24.44 8.66 21.25
C ASP A 418 -23.83 9.82 20.43
N PRO A 419 -24.59 10.48 19.54
CA PRO A 419 -24.13 11.69 18.86
C PRO A 419 -23.84 12.85 19.81
N GLY A 420 -24.47 12.86 21.00
CA GLY A 420 -24.32 13.92 21.99
C GLY A 420 -24.67 15.31 21.46
N SER A 421 -24.13 16.35 22.08
CA SER A 421 -24.34 17.75 21.68
C SER A 421 -23.06 18.57 21.57
N ASN A 422 -21.90 17.98 21.84
CA ASN A 422 -20.61 18.65 21.86
C ASN A 422 -19.81 18.50 20.56
N LEU A 423 -20.33 17.76 19.57
CA LEU A 423 -19.74 17.61 18.24
C LEU A 423 -20.84 17.62 17.18
N THR A 424 -20.69 18.45 16.16
CA THR A 424 -21.59 18.55 15.01
C THR A 424 -20.81 18.51 13.70
N VAL A 425 -21.48 18.09 12.63
CA VAL A 425 -20.95 18.08 11.26
C VAL A 425 -21.86 18.89 10.34
N SER A 426 -21.27 19.66 9.44
CA SER A 426 -21.97 20.43 8.42
C SER A 426 -21.20 20.41 7.10
N GLY A 427 -21.88 20.71 5.99
CA GLY A 427 -21.27 20.65 4.65
C GLY A 427 -21.13 19.23 4.08
N TYR A 428 -21.56 18.19 4.81
CA TYR A 428 -21.56 16.83 4.28
C TYR A 428 -22.58 16.67 3.15
N PRO A 429 -22.20 16.11 1.98
CA PRO A 429 -23.12 15.93 0.86
C PRO A 429 -24.22 14.91 1.20
N SER A 430 -25.42 15.07 0.63
CA SER A 430 -26.47 14.04 0.69
C SER A 430 -26.36 13.00 -0.44
N THR A 431 -25.59 13.33 -1.48
CA THR A 431 -25.36 12.47 -2.65
C THR A 431 -23.90 12.55 -3.06
N ALA A 432 -23.26 11.40 -3.20
CA ALA A 432 -21.93 11.26 -3.76
C ALA A 432 -21.98 11.32 -5.30
N THR A 433 -20.96 11.95 -5.86
CA THR A 433 -20.62 11.91 -7.28
C THR A 433 -19.17 11.46 -7.38
N VAL A 434 -18.89 10.50 -8.26
CA VAL A 434 -17.54 9.94 -8.43
C VAL A 434 -16.50 11.05 -8.63
N GLY A 435 -15.43 11.01 -7.85
CA GLY A 435 -14.32 11.95 -7.90
C GLY A 435 -14.61 13.35 -7.36
N LEU A 436 -15.84 13.67 -6.95
CA LEU A 436 -16.18 14.96 -6.37
C LEU A 436 -15.69 15.05 -4.93
N THR A 437 -14.86 16.05 -4.66
CA THR A 437 -14.44 16.40 -3.31
C THR A 437 -15.40 17.41 -2.69
N SER A 438 -15.86 17.14 -1.47
CA SER A 438 -16.64 18.06 -0.64
C SER A 438 -15.84 18.43 0.60
N THR A 439 -15.86 19.71 0.98
CA THR A 439 -15.31 20.18 2.25
C THR A 439 -16.37 20.07 3.33
N VAL A 440 -16.03 19.37 4.40
CA VAL A 440 -16.86 19.07 5.56
C VAL A 440 -16.30 19.83 6.76
N THR A 441 -17.17 20.50 7.50
CA THR A 441 -16.80 21.20 8.74
C THR A 441 -17.33 20.44 9.93
N VAL A 442 -16.44 20.09 10.86
CA VAL A 442 -16.83 19.69 12.22
C VAL A 442 -16.72 20.86 13.17
N SER A 443 -17.60 20.90 14.15
CA SER A 443 -17.59 21.93 15.19
C SER A 443 -17.83 21.31 16.56
N TRP A 444 -17.15 21.82 17.57
CA TRP A 444 -17.26 21.36 18.94
C TRP A 444 -17.44 22.50 19.93
N THR A 445 -18.00 22.17 21.09
CA THR A 445 -18.25 23.15 22.16
C THR A 445 -18.44 22.48 23.51
N GLY A 446 -18.24 23.24 24.59
CA GLY A 446 -18.53 22.79 25.95
C GLY A 446 -17.52 21.79 26.49
N LEU A 447 -16.28 21.83 25.99
CA LEU A 447 -15.20 20.99 26.49
C LEU A 447 -14.53 21.62 27.72
N SER A 448 -14.04 20.80 28.63
CA SER A 448 -13.30 21.25 29.81
C SER A 448 -11.84 21.49 29.46
N SER A 449 -11.33 22.69 29.76
CA SER A 449 -9.95 23.08 29.45
C SER A 449 -8.91 22.18 30.12
N GLY A 450 -7.79 21.96 29.44
CA GLY A 450 -6.69 21.11 29.87
C GLY A 450 -6.97 19.61 29.74
N THR A 451 -8.01 19.23 28.99
CA THR A 451 -8.44 17.84 28.86
C THR A 451 -8.40 17.40 27.40
N LYS A 452 -7.99 16.14 27.16
CA LYS A 452 -8.01 15.52 25.83
C LYS A 452 -9.36 14.85 25.56
N TYR A 453 -9.87 15.02 24.35
CA TYR A 453 -11.13 14.42 23.90
C TYR A 453 -10.95 13.68 22.58
N LEU A 454 -11.75 12.64 22.41
CA LEU A 454 -11.87 11.90 21.15
C LEU A 454 -13.33 11.74 20.74
N GLY A 455 -13.63 12.01 19.49
CA GLY A 455 -14.96 11.82 18.89
C GLY A 455 -14.80 11.22 17.51
N ALA A 456 -15.90 11.05 16.79
CA ALA A 456 -15.85 10.45 15.48
C ALA A 456 -16.91 11.03 14.53
N VAL A 457 -16.59 11.04 13.25
CA VAL A 457 -17.54 11.17 12.14
C VAL A 457 -17.53 9.85 11.40
N VAL A 458 -18.65 9.13 11.42
CA VAL A 458 -18.82 7.89 10.67
C VAL A 458 -19.46 8.21 9.32
N HIS A 459 -18.83 7.76 8.24
CA HIS A 459 -19.25 7.99 6.86
C HIS A 459 -20.06 6.81 6.35
N TYR A 460 -21.17 7.07 5.65
CA TYR A 460 -22.09 6.04 5.20
C TYR A 460 -22.43 6.15 3.71
N ALA A 461 -22.62 4.99 3.07
CA ALA A 461 -23.36 4.83 1.82
C ALA A 461 -24.66 4.06 2.13
N GLY A 462 -25.80 4.74 2.14
CA GLY A 462 -27.03 4.15 2.67
C GLY A 462 -26.86 3.71 4.14
N SER A 463 -26.90 2.40 4.39
CA SER A 463 -26.67 1.82 5.72
C SER A 463 -25.24 1.29 5.95
N ASP A 464 -24.43 1.22 4.89
CA ASP A 464 -23.10 0.62 4.95
C ASP A 464 -22.10 1.67 5.43
N VAL A 465 -21.25 1.29 6.39
CA VAL A 465 -20.17 2.15 6.88
C VAL A 465 -19.02 2.13 5.88
N LEU A 466 -18.60 3.31 5.44
CA LEU A 466 -17.46 3.49 4.54
C LEU A 466 -16.15 3.67 5.31
N ALA A 467 -16.14 4.59 6.27
CA ALA A 467 -14.96 4.93 7.06
C ALA A 467 -15.34 5.65 8.36
N ILE A 468 -14.33 5.88 9.19
CA ILE A 468 -14.40 6.76 10.36
C ILE A 468 -13.31 7.82 10.22
N THR A 469 -13.69 9.09 10.36
CA THR A 469 -12.74 10.18 10.66
C THR A 469 -12.81 10.47 12.15
N VAL A 470 -11.72 10.20 12.86
CA VAL A 470 -11.57 10.50 14.29
C VAL A 470 -11.37 12.00 14.48
N VAL A 471 -11.98 12.57 15.53
CA VAL A 471 -11.83 13.98 15.89
C VAL A 471 -11.14 14.06 17.24
N SER A 472 -9.87 14.44 17.24
CA SER A 472 -9.05 14.62 18.44
C SER A 472 -9.00 16.10 18.82
N VAL A 473 -9.36 16.42 20.06
CA VAL A 473 -9.41 17.81 20.54
C VAL A 473 -8.68 17.95 21.86
N GLU A 474 -7.73 18.88 21.91
CA GLU A 474 -7.09 19.34 23.14
C GLU A 474 -7.74 20.64 23.61
N ALA A 475 -8.60 20.56 24.64
CA ALA A 475 -9.47 21.66 25.06
C ALA A 475 -8.81 22.74 25.91
#